data_AF-B7TY05-F1
#
_entry.id   AF-B7TY05-F1
#
_cell.length_a   1.000
_cell.length_b   1.000
_cell.length_c   1.000
_cell.angle_alpha   90.00
_cell.angle_beta   90.00
_cell.angle_gamma   90.00
#
_symmetry.space_group_name_H-M   'P 1'
#
loop_
_entity.id
_entity.type
_entity.pdbx_description
1 polymer ?
#
loop_
_entity_poly.entity_id
_entity_poly.type
_entity_poly.pdbx_seq_one_letter_code
_entity_poly.pdbx_strand_id
1 'polypeptide(L)'
;MKLKLYFAFSLLLASIFSVSKSFAIDLPSIPFPSPGSDELLFVVRNTTIKTESPVNAIVDYYWTNRNIKRKPYKSVHGQSIFTTSGSKWLSAYMTVNINGNNYTMAALSGYKDGLSTVFTKSEKQA
;
A
#
# COMPACT_ATOMS: atom_id res chain seq x y z
N MET A 1 -55.29 -36.36 -17.01
CA MET A 1 -54.52 -35.70 -15.93
C MET A 1 -53.21 -36.43 -15.55
N LYS A 2 -52.58 -37.20 -16.46
CA LYS A 2 -51.29 -37.88 -16.18
C LYS A 2 -50.09 -37.26 -16.91
N LEU A 3 -50.30 -36.63 -18.08
CA LEU A 3 -49.23 -36.05 -18.90
C LEU A 3 -48.55 -34.82 -18.25
N LYS A 4 -49.31 -33.98 -17.53
CA LYS A 4 -48.76 -32.81 -16.82
C LYS A 4 -47.89 -33.18 -15.62
N LEU A 5 -48.13 -34.34 -15.00
CA LEU A 5 -47.41 -34.79 -13.81
C LEU A 5 -46.01 -35.32 -14.16
N TYR A 6 -45.88 -36.05 -15.28
CA TYR A 6 -44.58 -36.53 -15.77
C TYR A 6 -43.67 -35.40 -16.26
N PHE A 7 -44.24 -34.36 -16.88
CA PHE A 7 -43.47 -33.21 -17.34
C PHE A 7 -42.86 -32.43 -16.17
N ALA A 8 -43.65 -32.19 -15.11
CA ALA A 8 -43.18 -31.53 -13.89
C ALA A 8 -42.10 -32.35 -13.16
N PHE A 9 -42.22 -33.68 -13.15
CA PHE A 9 -41.22 -34.56 -12.53
C PHE A 9 -39.91 -34.61 -13.33
N SER A 10 -39.98 -34.53 -14.67
CA SER A 10 -38.80 -34.50 -15.55
C SER A 10 -38.00 -33.20 -15.45
N LEU A 11 -38.68 -32.05 -15.26
CA LEU A 11 -38.01 -30.76 -15.00
C LEU A 11 -37.35 -30.71 -13.63
N LEU A 12 -37.95 -31.36 -12.62
CA LEU A 12 -37.37 -31.44 -11.27
C LEU A 12 -36.12 -32.34 -11.23
N LEU A 13 -36.03 -33.35 -12.10
CA LEU A 13 -34.86 -34.22 -12.19
C LEU A 13 -33.70 -33.56 -12.95
N ALA A 14 -33.99 -32.75 -13.97
CA ALA A 14 -32.98 -32.05 -14.75
C ALA A 14 -32.29 -30.91 -13.97
N SER A 15 -32.92 -30.37 -12.92
CA SER A 15 -32.32 -29.32 -12.07
C SER A 15 -31.34 -29.84 -11.03
N ILE A 16 -31.32 -31.15 -10.74
CA ILE A 16 -30.42 -31.76 -9.74
C ILE A 16 -29.02 -32.04 -10.33
N PHE A 17 -28.91 -32.15 -11.66
CA PHE A 17 -27.64 -32.43 -12.33
C PHE A 17 -26.85 -31.18 -12.76
N SER A 18 -27.37 -29.98 -12.50
CA SER A 18 -26.71 -28.73 -12.90
C SER A 18 -26.00 -28.00 -11.76
N VAL A 19 -25.69 -28.69 -10.65
CA VAL A 19 -24.64 -28.23 -9.73
C VAL A 19 -23.30 -28.61 -10.35
N SER A 20 -22.90 -27.85 -11.37
CA SER A 20 -21.49 -27.78 -11.77
C SER A 20 -20.71 -27.45 -10.50
N LYS A 21 -19.97 -28.43 -9.97
CA LYS A 21 -18.96 -28.17 -8.94
C LYS A 21 -18.02 -27.15 -9.56
N SER A 22 -18.20 -25.88 -9.20
CA SER A 22 -17.18 -24.88 -9.39
C SER A 22 -15.97 -25.41 -8.64
N PHE A 23 -14.95 -25.88 -9.35
CA PHE A 23 -13.65 -26.10 -8.76
C PHE A 23 -13.10 -24.71 -8.46
N ALA A 24 -13.56 -24.12 -7.36
CA ALA A 24 -12.77 -23.13 -6.68
C ALA A 24 -11.46 -23.86 -6.32
N ILE A 25 -10.37 -23.45 -6.95
CA ILE A 25 -9.04 -23.83 -6.49
C ILE A 25 -8.99 -23.35 -5.04
N ASP A 26 -8.98 -24.30 -4.10
CA ASP A 26 -8.62 -24.02 -2.72
C ASP A 26 -7.16 -23.61 -2.75
N LEU A 27 -6.93 -22.31 -2.85
CA LEU A 27 -5.62 -21.74 -2.61
C LEU A 27 -5.26 -22.12 -1.17
N PRO A 28 -4.06 -22.67 -0.90
CA PRO A 28 -3.66 -22.92 0.47
C PRO A 28 -3.86 -21.62 1.24
N SER A 29 -4.53 -21.70 2.40
CA SER A 29 -4.72 -20.53 3.24
C SER A 29 -3.35 -19.96 3.53
N ILE A 30 -3.01 -18.85 2.88
CA ILE A 30 -1.83 -18.07 3.26
C ILE A 30 -2.08 -17.79 4.73
N PRO A 31 -1.17 -18.16 5.64
CA PRO A 31 -1.35 -17.87 7.06
C PRO A 31 -1.39 -16.35 7.18
N PHE A 32 -2.60 -15.79 7.22
CA PHE A 32 -2.81 -14.38 7.48
C PHE A 32 -3.65 -14.24 8.75
N PRO A 33 -3.24 -13.35 9.66
CA PRO A 33 -2.16 -12.38 9.49
C PRO A 33 -0.84 -12.82 10.13
N SER A 34 0.28 -12.42 9.55
CA SER A 34 1.39 -12.02 10.42
C SER A 34 0.99 -10.66 11.03
N PRO A 35 0.64 -10.59 12.33
CA PRO A 35 -0.06 -9.45 12.92
C PRO A 35 0.94 -8.39 13.37
N GLY A 36 1.50 -7.65 12.41
CA GLY A 36 2.37 -6.53 12.70
C GLY A 36 1.80 -5.26 12.08
N SER A 37 1.60 -4.21 12.88
CA SER A 37 1.48 -2.85 12.38
C SER A 37 2.83 -2.15 12.50
N ASP A 38 3.02 -1.11 11.70
CA ASP A 38 4.22 -0.28 11.76
C ASP A 38 3.87 1.19 11.52
N GLU A 39 4.82 2.05 11.82
CA GLU A 39 4.78 3.48 11.53
C GLU A 39 6.05 3.89 10.77
N LEU A 40 5.87 4.55 9.62
CA LEU A 40 6.98 5.11 8.84
C LEU A 40 6.87 6.64 8.88
N LEU A 41 7.93 7.27 9.37
CA LEU A 41 8.04 8.72 9.50
C LEU A 41 9.19 9.22 8.61
N PHE A 42 8.85 10.13 7.71
CA PHE A 42 9.78 10.77 6.78
C PHE A 42 9.94 12.24 7.16
N VAL A 43 11.19 12.69 7.27
CA VAL A 43 11.52 14.08 7.60
C VAL A 43 12.46 14.62 6.54
N VAL A 44 12.15 15.81 6.04
CA VAL A 44 13.11 16.63 5.30
C VAL A 44 13.45 17.86 6.13
N ARG A 45 14.74 18.14 6.29
CA ARG A 45 15.26 19.32 6.98
C ARG A 45 16.06 20.16 6.00
N ASN A 46 15.63 21.39 5.77
CA ASN A 46 16.38 22.34 4.96
C ASN A 46 17.21 23.24 5.89
N THR A 47 18.50 22.95 5.99
CA THR A 47 19.46 23.68 6.82
C THR A 47 20.02 24.93 6.13
N THR A 48 19.75 25.13 4.83
CA THR A 48 20.34 26.21 4.04
C THR A 48 19.60 27.55 4.16
N ILE A 49 18.42 27.57 4.79
CA ILE A 49 17.50 28.73 4.78
C ILE A 49 18.11 29.96 5.44
N LYS A 50 19.03 29.77 6.38
CA LYS A 50 19.75 30.84 7.08
C LYS A 50 21.15 31.10 6.53
N THR A 51 21.52 30.44 5.44
CA THR A 51 22.83 30.59 4.81
C THR A 51 22.79 31.66 3.72
N GLU A 52 23.95 32.08 3.23
CA GLU A 52 24.07 33.07 2.14
C GLU A 52 23.54 32.56 0.80
N SER A 53 23.33 31.25 0.64
CA SER A 53 22.85 30.62 -0.60
C SER A 53 21.75 29.59 -0.30
N PRO A 54 20.53 30.05 0.06
CA PRO A 54 19.43 29.15 0.40
C PRO A 54 18.97 28.36 -0.84
N VAL A 55 18.75 27.06 -0.66
CA VAL A 55 18.14 26.21 -1.69
C VAL A 55 16.65 26.09 -1.46
N ASN A 56 15.89 26.10 -2.56
CA ASN A 56 14.46 25.85 -2.50
C ASN A 56 14.22 24.33 -2.43
N ALA A 57 13.47 23.91 -1.42
CA ALA A 57 13.11 22.52 -1.20
C ALA A 57 11.58 22.40 -1.11
N ILE A 58 11.01 21.57 -1.99
CA ILE A 58 9.56 21.38 -2.12
C ILE A 58 9.26 19.89 -1.99
N VAL A 59 8.27 19.51 -1.17
CA VAL A 59 7.73 18.15 -1.18
C VAL A 59 6.74 18.04 -2.35
N ASP A 60 7.17 17.39 -3.43
CA ASP A 60 6.39 17.27 -4.68
C ASP A 60 5.38 16.12 -4.61
N TYR A 61 5.80 14.97 -4.09
CA TYR A 61 4.96 13.77 -4.01
C TYR A 61 5.14 13.07 -2.66
N TYR A 62 4.05 12.53 -2.15
CA TYR A 62 4.06 11.62 -1.00
C TYR A 62 2.89 10.66 -1.11
N TRP A 63 3.07 9.42 -0.67
CA TRP A 63 2.02 8.41 -0.74
C TRP A 63 2.28 7.27 0.24
N THR A 64 1.20 6.57 0.61
CA THR A 64 1.25 5.30 1.31
C THR A 64 0.06 4.43 0.91
N ASN A 65 0.23 3.11 0.98
CA ASN A 65 -0.85 2.13 0.79
C ASN A 65 -1.72 1.93 2.06
N ARG A 66 -1.45 2.68 3.13
CA ARG A 66 -2.16 2.64 4.42
C ARG A 66 -2.59 4.05 4.84
N ASN A 67 -2.54 4.36 6.12
CA ASN A 67 -3.08 5.59 6.69
C ASN A 67 -2.01 6.68 6.75
N ILE A 68 -2.41 7.91 6.44
CA ILE A 68 -1.58 9.10 6.66
C ILE A 68 -1.97 9.71 8.00
N LYS A 69 -1.01 9.78 8.94
CA LYS A 69 -1.18 10.42 10.25
C LYS A 69 -0.82 11.91 10.23
N ARG A 70 0.15 12.28 9.39
CA ARG A 70 0.59 13.68 9.21
C ARG A 70 0.96 13.93 7.76
N LYS A 71 0.33 14.94 7.14
CA LYS A 71 0.69 15.40 5.80
C LYS A 71 1.88 16.37 5.89
N PRO A 72 2.86 16.28 4.98
CA PRO A 72 3.97 17.23 4.92
C PRO A 72 3.49 18.60 4.42
N TYR A 73 4.11 19.66 4.91
CA TYR A 73 4.03 20.98 4.25
C TYR A 73 4.73 20.91 2.90
N LYS A 74 4.11 21.49 1.87
CA LYS A 74 4.65 21.51 0.50
C LYS A 74 5.98 22.26 0.43
N SER A 75 6.03 23.49 0.95
CA SER A 75 7.28 24.27 1.03
C SER A 75 8.05 23.93 2.30
N VAL A 76 9.33 23.56 2.18
CA VAL A 76 10.16 23.15 3.33
C VAL A 76 10.85 24.38 3.96
N HIS A 77 10.10 25.09 4.80
CA HIS A 77 10.63 26.17 5.64
C HIS A 77 11.23 25.62 6.95
N GLY A 78 12.37 24.97 6.83
CA GLY A 78 13.20 24.45 7.92
C GLY A 78 13.00 22.96 8.06
N GLN A 79 11.75 22.53 8.21
CA GLN A 79 11.41 21.12 8.28
C GLN A 79 10.01 20.83 7.74
N SER A 80 9.85 19.70 7.07
CA SER A 80 8.55 19.13 6.72
C SER A 80 8.53 17.64 7.08
N ILE A 81 7.36 17.15 7.54
CA ILE A 81 7.21 15.80 8.10
C ILE A 81 6.01 15.11 7.45
N PHE A 82 6.25 13.91 6.92
CA PHE A 82 5.21 12.98 6.47
C PHE A 82 5.21 11.75 7.38
N THR A 83 4.04 11.41 7.95
CA THR A 83 3.91 10.27 8.87
C THR A 83 2.80 9.34 8.40
N THR A 84 3.09 8.05 8.37
CA THR A 84 2.19 6.99 7.88
C THR A 84 2.17 5.82 8.85
N SER A 85 1.04 5.12 8.94
CA SER A 85 0.95 3.91 9.76
C SER A 85 -0.05 2.92 9.19
N GLY A 86 0.08 1.66 9.59
CA GLY A 86 -0.89 0.62 9.26
C GLY A 86 -0.32 -0.78 9.39
N SER A 87 -1.10 -1.77 8.97
CA SER A 87 -0.68 -3.16 8.94
C SER A 87 0.40 -3.40 7.87
N LYS A 88 1.37 -4.25 8.21
CA LYS A 88 2.33 -4.79 7.25
C LYS A 88 1.57 -5.62 6.19
N TRP A 89 1.88 -5.53 4.90
CA TRP A 89 2.94 -4.71 4.31
C TRP A 89 2.56 -3.23 4.21
N LEU A 90 3.40 -2.37 4.76
CA LEU A 90 3.26 -0.92 4.75
C LEU A 90 4.33 -0.34 3.82
N SER A 91 3.91 0.20 2.69
CA SER A 91 4.76 0.91 1.73
C SER A 91 4.46 2.40 1.80
N ALA A 92 5.51 3.22 1.87
CA ALA A 92 5.37 4.67 1.84
C ALA A 92 6.60 5.32 1.18
N TYR A 93 6.40 6.49 0.60
CA TYR A 93 7.51 7.31 0.09
C TYR A 93 7.22 8.81 0.21
N MET A 94 8.28 9.59 0.19
CA MET A 94 8.25 11.05 0.06
C MET A 94 9.32 11.49 -0.94
N THR A 95 8.91 12.30 -1.92
CA THR A 95 9.78 12.91 -2.93
C THR A 95 9.92 14.39 -2.65
N VAL A 96 11.17 14.83 -2.57
CA VAL A 96 11.55 16.24 -2.38
C VAL A 96 12.27 16.73 -3.63
N ASN A 97 11.77 17.81 -4.21
CA ASN A 97 12.46 18.58 -5.23
C ASN A 97 13.41 19.57 -4.57
N ILE A 98 14.70 19.49 -4.92
CA ILE A 98 15.73 20.41 -4.47
C ILE A 98 16.34 21.04 -5.72
N ASN A 99 16.09 22.34 -5.93
CA ASN A 99 16.53 23.10 -7.10
C ASN A 99 16.25 22.37 -8.44
N GLY A 100 15.03 21.89 -8.64
CA GLY A 100 14.60 21.23 -9.88
C GLY A 100 14.94 19.74 -9.98
N ASN A 101 15.63 19.17 -8.98
CA ASN A 101 16.00 17.76 -8.98
C ASN A 101 15.17 16.99 -7.94
N ASN A 102 14.52 15.89 -8.35
CA ASN A 102 13.70 15.07 -7.47
C ASN A 102 14.51 13.99 -6.76
N TYR A 103 14.35 13.91 -5.44
CA TYR A 103 14.94 12.88 -4.60
C TYR A 103 13.83 12.17 -3.84
N THR A 104 13.73 10.85 -3.96
CA THR A 104 12.72 10.05 -3.27
C THR A 104 13.35 9.25 -2.16
N MET A 105 12.74 9.30 -0.98
CA MET A 105 12.98 8.35 0.10
C MET A 105 11.77 7.41 0.18
N ALA A 106 11.99 6.11 0.06
CA ALA A 106 10.94 5.10 0.12
C ALA A 106 11.27 4.04 1.19
N ALA A 107 10.22 3.52 1.81
CA ALA A 107 10.33 2.46 2.80
C ALA A 107 9.21 1.42 2.63
N LEU A 108 9.57 0.16 2.85
CA LEU A 108 8.68 -0.99 2.83
C LEU A 108 8.84 -1.76 4.13
N SER A 109 7.84 -1.68 4.97
CA SER A 109 7.75 -2.43 6.21
C SER A 109 6.97 -3.72 5.98
N GLY A 110 7.61 -4.86 6.22
CA GLY A 110 7.12 -6.18 5.84
C GLY A 110 7.87 -7.29 6.56
N TYR A 111 8.19 -8.36 5.82
CA TYR A 111 8.82 -9.56 6.38
C TYR A 111 9.96 -10.06 5.48
N LYS A 112 10.99 -10.63 6.09
CA LYS A 112 12.06 -11.37 5.43
C LYS A 112 12.29 -12.66 6.20
N ASP A 113 12.25 -13.80 5.51
CA ASP A 113 12.46 -15.13 6.12
C ASP A 113 11.56 -15.37 7.37
N GLY A 114 10.31 -14.88 7.31
CA GLY A 114 9.33 -14.97 8.39
C GLY A 114 9.48 -13.92 9.50
N LEU A 115 10.55 -13.12 9.53
CA LEU A 115 10.82 -12.11 10.55
C LEU A 115 10.41 -10.71 10.09
N SER A 116 9.80 -9.92 10.99
CA SER A 116 9.46 -8.51 10.74
C SER A 116 10.72 -7.72 10.34
N THR A 117 10.68 -7.10 9.16
CA THR A 117 11.82 -6.40 8.56
C THR A 117 11.35 -5.13 7.85
N VAL A 118 12.19 -4.09 7.85
CA VAL A 118 11.94 -2.86 7.09
C VAL A 118 13.06 -2.68 6.06
N PHE A 119 12.66 -2.42 4.82
CA PHE A 119 13.57 -2.10 3.72
C PHE A 119 13.43 -0.62 3.38
N THR A 120 14.55 0.04 3.08
CA THR A 120 14.56 1.44 2.69
C THR A 120 15.46 1.64 1.48
N LYS A 121 15.11 2.62 0.65
CA LYS A 121 15.97 3.09 -0.44
C LYS A 121 15.71 4.58 -0.66
N SER A 122 16.78 5.31 -0.95
CA SER A 122 16.71 6.71 -1.35
C SER A 122 17.49 6.89 -2.64
N GLU A 123 16.92 7.62 -3.59
CA GLU A 123 17.54 7.80 -4.90
C GLU A 123 17.07 9.11 -5.55
N LYS A 124 17.94 9.70 -6.38
CA LYS A 124 17.57 10.79 -7.29
C LYS A 124 16.74 10.18 -8.42
N GLN A 125 15.55 10.70 -8.68
CA GLN A 125 14.78 10.27 -9.86
C GLN A 125 15.51 10.75 -11.13
N ALA A 126 15.65 9.84 -12.09
CA ALA A 126 16.25 10.12 -13.41
C ALA A 126 15.33 11.02 -14.25
#